data_AF-A0A1F8SWH1-F1
#
_entry.id   AF-A0A1F8SWH1-F1
#
_cell.length_a   1.000
_cell.length_b   1.000
_cell.length_c   1.000
_cell.angle_alpha   90.00
_cell.angle_beta   90.00
_cell.angle_gamma   90.00
#
_symmetry.space_group_name_H-M   'P 1'
#
loop_
_entity.id
_entity.type
_entity.pdbx_description
1 polymer ?
#
loop_
_entity_poly.entity_id
_entity_poly.type
_entity_poly.pdbx_seq_one_letter_code
_entity_poly.pdbx_strand_id
1 'polypeptide(L)'
;MPTFHPLEFFRPAQIDPHGNINNIAFGKDYRQPRLRLPGTGGIPDVTTYLNDIMLYVPRHSRVTFVPQLDFCAGLGHNSARKHGNGPRYLITNLGQFDFISGIMRLTSFHPGVTIENIQAHTGFNLEISPAVMETTMPTDDEINLLRTVIDPLNIRQLEMLSGAKRREQLHKIIFAEKHNI
;
A
#
# COMPACT_ATOMS: atom_id res chain seq x y z
N MET A 1 10.83 -30.75 -6.17
CA MET A 1 9.78 -30.04 -5.41
C MET A 1 9.16 -28.99 -6.32
N PRO A 2 7.84 -28.77 -6.29
CA PRO A 2 7.22 -27.71 -7.08
C PRO A 2 7.79 -26.35 -6.67
N THR A 3 8.13 -25.51 -7.64
CA THR A 3 8.56 -24.13 -7.43
C THR A 3 7.32 -23.26 -7.23
N PHE A 4 7.03 -22.92 -5.98
CA PHE A 4 5.97 -21.98 -5.64
C PHE A 4 6.52 -20.55 -5.74
N HIS A 5 5.80 -19.66 -6.42
CA HIS A 5 6.13 -18.23 -6.50
C HIS A 5 5.06 -17.45 -5.72
N PRO A 6 5.19 -17.36 -4.39
CA PRO A 6 4.20 -16.68 -3.58
C PRO A 6 4.21 -15.18 -3.88
N LEU A 7 3.03 -14.61 -4.06
CA LEU A 7 2.79 -13.18 -4.20
C LEU A 7 2.34 -12.63 -2.85
N GLU A 8 3.07 -11.65 -2.32
CA GLU A 8 2.85 -11.10 -0.98
C GLU A 8 2.50 -9.60 -1.05
N PHE A 9 1.54 -9.17 -0.22
CA PHE A 9 1.16 -7.77 -0.10
C PHE A 9 1.59 -7.18 1.25
N PHE A 10 2.31 -6.06 1.22
CA PHE A 10 2.62 -5.29 2.43
C PHE A 10 1.94 -3.92 2.46
N ARG A 11 1.52 -3.53 3.67
CA ARG A 11 1.06 -2.18 3.96
C ARG A 11 2.12 -1.44 4.80
N PRO A 12 2.90 -0.54 4.20
CA PRO A 12 3.86 0.29 4.92
C PRO A 12 3.17 1.41 5.70
N ALA A 13 3.70 1.75 6.89
CA ALA A 13 3.37 2.96 7.61
C ALA A 13 4.19 4.15 7.08
N GLN A 14 5.46 3.91 6.75
CA GLN A 14 6.26 4.76 5.85
C GLN A 14 6.87 3.93 4.71
N ILE A 15 6.98 4.57 3.55
CA ILE A 15 7.64 4.10 2.35
C ILE A 15 8.50 5.22 1.77
N ASP A 16 9.70 4.88 1.29
CA ASP A 16 10.61 5.80 0.64
C ASP A 16 10.64 5.62 -0.90
N PRO A 17 11.37 6.45 -1.67
CA PRO A 17 11.40 6.35 -3.14
C PRO A 17 11.88 4.99 -3.66
N HIS A 18 12.64 4.26 -2.86
CA HIS A 18 13.18 2.95 -3.25
C HIS A 18 12.28 1.79 -2.78
N GLY A 19 11.15 2.10 -2.14
CA GLY A 19 10.22 1.10 -1.63
C GLY A 19 10.71 0.42 -0.35
N ASN A 20 11.67 1.00 0.38
CA ASN A 20 11.97 0.54 1.74
C ASN A 20 10.74 0.80 2.63
N ILE A 21 10.56 -0.03 3.65
CA ILE A 21 9.35 -0.04 4.49
C ILE A 21 9.71 0.26 5.94
N ASN A 22 8.87 1.06 6.60
CA ASN A 22 8.82 1.17 8.05
C ASN A 22 7.44 0.77 8.58
N ASN A 23 7.41 -0.14 9.54
CA ASN A 23 6.23 -0.49 10.35
C ASN A 23 6.58 -0.58 11.86
N ILE A 24 7.74 -0.06 12.27
CA ILE A 24 8.24 -0.19 13.63
C ILE A 24 7.91 1.05 14.46
N ALA A 25 8.34 2.22 14.03
CA ALA A 25 8.21 3.42 14.85
C ALA A 25 8.40 4.70 14.04
N PHE A 26 7.80 5.79 14.52
CA PHE A 26 8.10 7.15 14.06
C PHE A 26 8.92 7.91 15.10
N GLY A 27 9.87 8.74 14.63
CA GLY A 27 10.82 9.51 15.44
C GLY A 27 12.26 9.29 15.01
N LYS A 28 13.14 10.27 15.32
CA LYS A 28 14.57 10.22 14.98
C LYS A 28 15.36 9.17 15.78
N ASP A 29 14.88 8.83 16.97
CA ASP A 29 15.50 7.82 17.84
C ASP A 29 14.53 6.65 18.04
N TYR A 30 14.93 5.47 17.60
CA TYR A 30 14.19 4.22 17.78
C TYR A 30 14.02 3.84 19.26
N ARG A 31 14.98 4.18 20.12
CA ARG A 31 14.93 3.85 21.56
C ARG A 31 13.93 4.74 22.31
N GLN A 32 13.63 5.91 21.77
CA GLN A 32 12.64 6.85 22.30
C GLN A 32 11.72 7.34 21.17
N PRO A 33 10.87 6.46 20.61
CA PRO A 33 10.06 6.81 19.46
C PRO A 33 8.93 7.74 19.87
N ARG A 34 8.59 8.68 18.99
CA ARG A 34 7.39 9.51 19.15
C ARG A 34 6.11 8.68 19.06
N LEU A 35 6.11 7.63 18.24
CA LEU A 35 5.01 6.68 18.11
C LEU A 35 5.55 5.28 17.81
N ARG A 36 5.14 4.29 18.61
CA ARG A 36 5.37 2.87 18.32
C ARG A 36 4.25 2.32 17.43
N LEU A 37 4.62 1.63 16.36
CA LEU A 37 3.71 1.00 15.40
C LEU A 37 3.57 -0.51 15.69
N PRO A 38 2.69 -1.25 14.99
CA PRO A 38 2.46 -2.68 15.27
C PRO A 38 3.72 -3.57 15.20
N GLY A 39 4.75 -3.20 14.44
CA GLY A 39 6.00 -3.96 14.32
C GLY A 39 6.24 -4.52 12.92
N THR A 40 7.32 -5.28 12.77
CA THR A 40 7.79 -5.79 11.48
C THR A 40 6.97 -6.94 10.92
N GLY A 41 6.37 -7.76 11.79
CA GLY A 41 5.99 -9.12 11.40
C GLY A 41 7.19 -9.83 10.74
N GLY A 42 6.94 -10.48 9.60
CA GLY A 42 7.98 -11.11 8.77
C GLY A 42 8.58 -10.21 7.67
N ILE A 43 8.36 -8.88 7.69
CA ILE A 43 8.82 -7.98 6.62
C ILE A 43 10.34 -8.10 6.35
N PRO A 44 11.26 -8.08 7.33
CA PRO A 44 12.70 -8.22 7.09
C PRO A 44 13.07 -9.51 6.35
N ASP A 45 12.42 -10.62 6.71
CA ASP A 45 12.68 -11.93 6.11
C ASP A 45 12.08 -11.98 4.71
N VAL A 46 10.77 -11.76 4.60
CA VAL A 46 10.06 -11.89 3.33
C VAL A 46 10.60 -10.91 2.28
N THR A 47 10.86 -9.66 2.68
CA THR A 47 11.39 -8.67 1.75
C THR A 47 12.73 -9.08 1.18
N THR A 48 13.55 -9.85 1.90
CA THR A 48 14.88 -10.25 1.42
C THR A 48 14.90 -11.58 0.66
N TYR A 49 13.81 -12.35 0.62
CA TYR A 49 13.78 -13.65 -0.07
C TYR A 49 12.81 -13.74 -1.24
N LEU A 50 11.66 -13.05 -1.18
CA LEU A 50 10.65 -13.15 -2.24
C LEU A 50 10.92 -12.19 -3.42
N ASN A 51 10.50 -12.63 -4.60
CA ASN A 51 10.62 -11.87 -5.84
C ASN A 51 9.35 -11.08 -6.19
N ASP A 52 8.20 -11.51 -5.68
CA ASP A 52 6.89 -10.99 -6.06
C ASP A 52 6.22 -10.26 -4.90
N ILE A 53 6.80 -9.11 -4.55
CA ILE A 53 6.31 -8.25 -3.49
C ILE A 53 5.48 -7.11 -4.09
N MET A 54 4.26 -6.97 -3.58
CA MET A 54 3.32 -5.91 -3.93
C MET A 54 3.06 -5.04 -2.70
N LEU A 55 2.81 -3.76 -2.90
CA LEU A 55 2.52 -2.83 -1.82
C LEU A 55 1.11 -2.27 -1.94
N TYR A 56 0.43 -2.09 -0.81
CA TYR A 56 -0.91 -1.52 -0.74
C TYR A 56 -1.00 -0.45 0.33
N VAL A 57 -1.31 0.78 -0.06
CA VAL A 57 -1.45 1.92 0.85
C VAL A 57 -2.82 2.59 0.66
N PRO A 58 -3.83 2.28 1.50
CA PRO A 58 -5.18 2.82 1.32
C PRO A 58 -5.31 4.32 1.62
N ARG A 59 -4.28 4.94 2.21
CA ARG A 59 -4.27 6.39 2.52
C ARG A 59 -2.92 7.00 2.18
N HIS A 60 -2.81 7.47 0.95
CA HIS A 60 -1.66 8.18 0.44
C HIS A 60 -1.51 9.53 1.16
N SER A 61 -0.37 9.78 1.78
CA SER A 61 -0.07 11.03 2.47
C SER A 61 1.43 11.23 2.64
N ARG A 62 1.86 12.47 2.92
CA ARG A 62 3.27 12.82 3.18
C ARG A 62 3.83 12.18 4.45
N VAL A 63 2.97 11.69 5.34
CA VAL A 63 3.40 10.94 6.54
C VAL A 63 3.80 9.51 6.16
N THR A 64 3.18 8.96 5.12
CA THR A 64 3.48 7.61 4.62
C THR A 64 4.54 7.65 3.54
N PHE A 65 4.46 8.56 2.57
CA PHE A 65 5.42 8.70 1.49
C PHE A 65 6.47 9.72 1.89
N VAL A 66 7.61 9.24 2.42
CA VAL A 66 8.65 10.08 3.03
C VAL A 66 9.95 9.97 2.24
N PRO A 67 10.76 11.04 2.15
CA PRO A 67 12.04 10.97 1.44
C PRO A 67 13.03 10.02 2.14
N GLN A 68 12.90 9.87 3.46
CA GLN A 68 13.71 8.97 4.28
C GLN A 68 12.84 8.38 5.39
N LEU A 69 13.00 7.08 5.63
CA LEU A 69 12.31 6.39 6.73
C LEU A 69 12.88 6.79 8.09
N ASP A 70 12.01 6.83 9.10
CA ASP A 70 12.45 6.96 10.49
C ASP A 70 13.15 5.67 10.98
N PHE A 71 12.72 4.51 10.47
CA PHE A 71 13.34 3.22 10.71
C PHE A 71 13.19 2.30 9.50
N CYS A 72 14.27 1.69 9.03
CA CYS A 72 14.21 0.73 7.92
C CYS A 72 13.88 -0.67 8.44
N ALA A 73 12.61 -1.03 8.38
CA ALA A 73 12.07 -2.33 8.81
C ALA A 73 12.06 -3.38 7.70
N GLY A 74 12.05 -2.97 6.44
CA GLY A 74 12.07 -3.85 5.27
C GLY A 74 12.84 -3.20 4.13
N LEU A 75 13.64 -4.00 3.44
CA LEU A 75 14.43 -3.50 2.33
C LEU A 75 13.54 -3.42 1.08
N GLY A 76 13.57 -2.29 0.40
CA GLY A 76 13.06 -2.12 -0.96
C GLY A 76 14.14 -2.44 -1.98
N HIS A 77 14.30 -1.59 -2.98
CA HIS A 77 15.44 -1.56 -3.90
C HIS A 77 16.66 -0.94 -3.21
N ASN A 78 17.29 -1.72 -2.33
CA ASN A 78 18.38 -1.28 -1.46
C ASN A 78 19.68 -2.03 -1.78
N SER A 79 20.84 -1.38 -1.76
CA SER A 79 22.14 -2.01 -2.02
C SER A 79 22.54 -3.07 -0.98
N ALA A 80 22.00 -3.02 0.24
CA ALA A 80 22.21 -4.03 1.26
C ALA A 80 21.45 -5.35 0.98
N ARG A 81 20.53 -5.35 0.00
CA ARG A 81 19.77 -6.52 -0.41
C ARG A 81 20.69 -7.54 -1.10
N LYS A 82 20.67 -8.79 -0.62
CA LYS A 82 21.43 -9.91 -1.21
C LYS A 82 20.58 -10.84 -2.08
N HIS A 83 19.29 -10.95 -1.79
CA HIS A 83 18.33 -11.80 -2.49
C HIS A 83 16.98 -11.06 -2.66
N GLY A 84 16.08 -11.62 -3.47
CA GLY A 84 14.81 -10.98 -3.84
C GLY A 84 14.99 -9.79 -4.79
N ASN A 85 13.88 -9.33 -5.38
CA ASN A 85 13.89 -8.29 -6.42
C ASN A 85 13.35 -6.92 -5.95
N GLY A 86 13.02 -6.78 -4.66
CA GLY A 86 12.32 -5.60 -4.16
C GLY A 86 10.83 -5.57 -4.56
N PRO A 87 10.10 -4.52 -4.16
CA PRO A 87 8.72 -4.35 -4.55
C PRO A 87 8.60 -4.11 -6.06
N ARG A 88 7.63 -4.77 -6.69
CA ARG A 88 7.37 -4.66 -8.13
C ARG A 88 6.30 -3.64 -8.44
N TYR A 89 5.36 -3.46 -7.52
CA TYR A 89 4.17 -2.66 -7.74
C TYR A 89 3.64 -2.12 -6.42
N LEU A 90 3.03 -0.94 -6.50
CA LEU A 90 2.34 -0.29 -5.39
C LEU A 90 1.00 0.24 -5.90
N ILE A 91 -0.05 0.00 -5.14
CA ILE A 91 -1.35 0.63 -5.34
C ILE A 91 -1.74 1.44 -4.11
N THR A 92 -2.30 2.62 -4.36
CA THR A 92 -2.82 3.51 -3.32
C THR A 92 -4.25 3.92 -3.61
N ASN A 93 -4.89 4.69 -2.75
CA ASN A 93 -6.17 5.30 -3.08
C ASN A 93 -6.11 6.40 -4.15
N LEU A 94 -4.91 6.80 -4.61
CA LEU A 94 -4.73 7.86 -5.60
C LEU A 94 -4.29 7.35 -6.98
N GLY A 95 -3.68 6.17 -7.05
CA GLY A 95 -3.03 5.70 -8.27
C GLY A 95 -2.18 4.44 -8.05
N GLN A 96 -1.58 4.01 -9.15
CA GLN A 96 -0.72 2.83 -9.26
C GLN A 96 0.70 3.23 -9.63
N PHE A 97 1.67 2.47 -9.13
CA PHE A 97 3.09 2.77 -9.24
C PHE A 97 3.89 1.51 -9.55
N ASP A 98 4.95 1.65 -10.33
CA ASP A 98 5.99 0.65 -10.52
C ASP A 98 7.32 1.12 -9.91
N PHE A 99 8.34 0.28 -10.02
CA PHE A 99 9.70 0.61 -9.64
C PHE A 99 10.62 0.38 -10.84
N ILE A 100 11.09 1.46 -11.46
CA ILE A 100 12.06 1.40 -12.57
C ILE A 100 13.43 1.84 -12.06
N SER A 101 14.45 1.04 -12.37
CA SER A 101 15.81 1.24 -11.86
C SER A 101 15.85 1.38 -10.33
N GLY A 102 14.91 0.73 -9.65
CA GLY A 102 14.74 0.77 -8.20
C GLY A 102 14.16 2.06 -7.63
N ILE A 103 13.52 2.90 -8.46
CA ILE A 103 12.87 4.15 -8.05
C ILE A 103 11.37 4.06 -8.37
N MET A 104 10.56 4.44 -7.39
CA MET A 104 9.10 4.49 -7.49
C MET A 104 8.66 5.49 -8.55
N ARG A 105 7.77 5.05 -9.44
CA ARG A 105 7.24 5.87 -10.53
C ARG A 105 5.75 5.64 -10.72
N LEU A 106 5.02 6.74 -10.95
CA LEU A 106 3.59 6.72 -11.21
C LEU A 106 3.28 6.12 -12.58
N THR A 107 2.44 5.10 -12.63
CA THR A 107 2.02 4.42 -13.88
C THR A 107 0.56 4.72 -14.24
N SER A 108 -0.31 4.91 -13.26
CA SER A 108 -1.67 5.43 -13.50
C SER A 108 -2.22 6.20 -12.30
N PHE A 109 -3.16 7.10 -12.55
CA PHE A 109 -3.92 7.81 -11.52
C PHE A 109 -5.39 7.37 -11.57
N HIS A 110 -6.05 7.29 -10.41
CA HIS A 110 -7.45 6.86 -10.39
C HIS A 110 -8.40 7.95 -10.91
N PRO A 111 -9.58 7.59 -11.45
CA PRO A 111 -10.56 8.56 -11.93
C PRO A 111 -10.86 9.65 -10.90
N GLY A 112 -10.83 10.91 -11.33
CA GLY A 112 -11.03 12.08 -10.48
C GLY A 112 -9.82 12.51 -9.64
N VAL A 113 -8.67 11.85 -9.79
CA VAL A 113 -7.39 12.24 -9.16
C VAL A 113 -6.50 12.91 -10.21
N THR A 114 -5.86 14.02 -9.84
CA THR A 114 -4.84 14.66 -10.69
C THR A 114 -3.43 14.28 -10.26
N ILE A 115 -2.47 14.35 -11.18
CA ILE A 115 -1.05 14.09 -10.88
C ILE A 115 -0.52 15.11 -9.86
N GLU A 116 -0.95 16.37 -9.95
CA GLU A 116 -0.57 17.42 -8.99
C GLU A 116 -1.04 17.07 -7.58
N ASN A 117 -2.23 16.50 -7.45
CA ASN A 117 -2.74 16.05 -6.16
C ASN A 117 -1.89 14.90 -5.60
N ILE A 118 -1.45 13.95 -6.44
CA ILE A 118 -0.54 12.88 -6.02
C ILE A 118 0.78 13.48 -5.54
N GLN A 119 1.42 14.33 -6.36
CA GLN A 119 2.69 14.98 -6.03
C GLN A 119 2.60 15.83 -4.76
N ALA A 120 1.46 16.50 -4.52
CA ALA A 120 1.20 17.25 -3.30
C ALA A 120 1.13 16.35 -2.06
N HIS A 121 0.70 15.09 -2.19
CA HIS A 121 0.61 14.12 -1.10
C HIS A 121 1.83 13.20 -0.98
N THR A 122 2.81 13.28 -1.88
CA THR A 122 4.10 12.58 -1.81
C THR A 122 5.16 13.49 -1.17
N GLY A 123 5.92 12.97 -0.19
CA GLY A 123 6.97 13.74 0.51
C GLY A 123 8.30 13.87 -0.25
N PHE A 124 8.37 13.36 -1.48
CA PHE A 124 9.55 13.38 -2.34
C PHE A 124 9.14 13.67 -3.80
N ASN A 125 10.12 14.01 -4.63
CA ASN A 125 9.89 14.19 -6.06
C ASN A 125 9.53 12.84 -6.69
N LEU A 126 8.33 12.74 -7.27
CA LEU A 126 7.80 11.48 -7.79
C LEU A 126 8.09 11.41 -9.29
N GLU A 127 8.69 10.31 -9.73
CA GLU A 127 8.82 10.06 -11.17
C GLU A 127 7.45 9.76 -11.79
N ILE A 128 7.22 10.28 -13.00
CA ILE A 128 5.96 10.07 -13.73
C ILE A 128 6.29 9.31 -15.01
N SER A 129 5.59 8.21 -15.26
CA SER A 129 5.74 7.46 -16.50
C SER A 129 5.36 8.32 -17.71
N PRO A 130 6.10 8.28 -18.83
CA PRO A 130 5.68 8.94 -20.07
C PRO A 130 4.40 8.35 -20.65
N ALA A 131 4.03 7.12 -20.23
CA ALA A 131 2.79 6.45 -20.58
C ALA A 131 1.75 6.51 -19.44
N VAL A 132 1.87 7.46 -18.52
CA VAL A 132 0.90 7.62 -17.43
C VAL A 132 -0.50 7.89 -17.99
N MET A 133 -1.49 7.20 -17.45
CA MET A 133 -2.88 7.33 -17.88
C MET A 133 -3.83 7.21 -16.70
N GLU A 134 -5.10 7.55 -16.92
CA GLU A 134 -6.15 7.26 -15.95
C GLU A 134 -6.32 5.73 -15.81
N THR A 135 -6.51 5.24 -14.59
CA THR A 135 -6.72 3.82 -14.32
C THR A 135 -8.02 3.34 -14.97
N THR A 136 -7.93 2.26 -15.75
CA THR A 136 -9.09 1.60 -16.37
C THR A 136 -10.14 1.22 -15.33
N MET A 137 -11.40 1.55 -15.61
CA MET A 137 -12.53 1.18 -14.76
C MET A 137 -12.78 -0.33 -14.78
N PRO A 138 -13.19 -0.93 -13.65
CA PRO A 138 -13.61 -2.33 -13.63
C PRO A 138 -14.81 -2.58 -14.55
N THR A 139 -14.92 -3.79 -15.07
CA THR A 139 -16.06 -4.24 -15.88
C THR A 139 -17.30 -4.44 -15.02
N ASP A 140 -18.49 -4.44 -15.63
CA ASP A 140 -19.74 -4.70 -14.92
C ASP A 140 -19.75 -6.07 -14.22
N ASP A 141 -19.14 -7.08 -14.85
CA ASP A 141 -19.02 -8.43 -14.28
C ASP A 141 -18.11 -8.44 -13.04
N GLU A 142 -16.98 -7.74 -13.07
CA GLU A 142 -16.08 -7.59 -11.93
C GLU A 142 -16.77 -6.86 -10.77
N ILE A 143 -17.52 -5.79 -11.08
CA ILE A 143 -18.30 -5.03 -10.09
C ILE A 143 -19.37 -5.92 -9.47
N ASN A 144 -20.08 -6.70 -10.28
CA ASN A 144 -21.12 -7.61 -9.81
C ASN A 144 -20.52 -8.68 -8.90
N LEU A 145 -19.42 -9.32 -9.31
CA LEU A 145 -18.73 -10.34 -8.53
C LEU A 145 -18.25 -9.78 -7.18
N LEU A 146 -17.67 -8.58 -7.19
CA LEU A 146 -17.22 -7.90 -5.96
C LEU A 146 -18.39 -7.64 -5.00
N ARG A 147 -19.52 -7.16 -5.51
CA ARG A 147 -20.67 -6.72 -4.69
C ARG A 147 -21.58 -7.86 -4.24
N THR A 148 -21.55 -9.01 -4.89
CA THR A 148 -22.50 -10.10 -4.62
C THR A 148 -21.84 -11.38 -4.10
N VAL A 149 -20.58 -11.63 -4.44
CA VAL A 149 -19.89 -12.87 -4.10
C VAL A 149 -18.70 -12.63 -3.17
N ILE A 150 -17.80 -11.70 -3.53
CA ILE A 150 -16.51 -11.53 -2.82
C ILE A 150 -16.67 -10.70 -1.55
N ASP A 151 -17.34 -9.55 -1.63
CA ASP A 151 -17.52 -8.63 -0.50
C ASP A 151 -18.98 -8.09 -0.46
N PRO A 152 -19.97 -8.98 -0.25
CA PRO A 152 -21.39 -8.61 -0.23
C PRO A 152 -21.76 -7.68 0.93
N LEU A 153 -21.01 -7.75 2.04
CA LEU A 153 -21.20 -6.87 3.19
C LEU A 153 -20.49 -5.51 3.04
N ASN A 154 -19.79 -5.28 1.92
CA ASN A 154 -19.06 -4.05 1.61
C ASN A 154 -18.04 -3.68 2.71
N ILE A 155 -17.36 -4.68 3.25
CA ILE A 155 -16.33 -4.56 4.29
C ILE A 155 -15.17 -3.70 3.79
N ARG A 156 -14.82 -3.79 2.49
CA ARG A 156 -13.75 -3.00 1.88
C ARG A 156 -13.91 -1.49 2.10
N GLN A 157 -15.14 -1.00 2.24
CA GLN A 157 -15.42 0.41 2.47
C GLN A 157 -14.76 0.92 3.77
N LEU A 158 -14.59 0.03 4.76
CA LEU A 158 -13.94 0.37 6.01
C LEU A 158 -12.52 0.91 5.80
N GLU A 159 -11.75 0.42 4.82
CA GLU A 159 -10.39 0.89 4.53
C GLU A 159 -10.34 2.41 4.29
N MET A 160 -11.37 2.95 3.62
CA MET A 160 -11.46 4.37 3.26
C MET A 160 -12.13 5.21 4.34
N LEU A 161 -12.98 4.61 5.18
CA LEU A 161 -13.71 5.33 6.22
C LEU A 161 -12.86 5.56 7.49
N SER A 162 -13.13 6.68 8.15
CA SER A 162 -12.56 7.04 9.45
C SER A 162 -13.64 7.58 10.40
N GLY A 163 -13.32 7.65 11.70
CA GLY A 163 -14.16 8.26 12.72
C GLY A 163 -15.59 7.69 12.80
N ALA A 164 -16.57 8.59 12.91
CA ALA A 164 -17.98 8.23 13.08
C ALA A 164 -18.53 7.41 11.90
N LYS A 165 -18.17 7.75 10.65
CA LYS A 165 -18.62 7.02 9.46
C LYS A 165 -18.14 5.57 9.45
N ARG A 166 -16.90 5.32 9.87
CA ARG A 166 -16.35 3.95 10.00
C ARG A 166 -17.11 3.15 11.05
N ARG A 167 -17.40 3.76 12.20
CA ARG A 167 -18.17 3.13 13.28
C ARG A 167 -19.59 2.77 12.84
N GLU A 168 -20.27 3.68 12.15
CA GLU A 168 -21.61 3.43 11.61
C GLU A 168 -21.61 2.25 10.61
N GLN A 169 -20.65 2.23 9.68
CA GLN A 169 -20.54 1.15 8.71
C GLN A 169 -20.23 -0.19 9.40
N LEU A 170 -19.39 -0.20 10.43
CA LEU A 170 -19.14 -1.40 11.24
C LEU A 170 -20.44 -1.93 11.89
N HIS A 171 -21.28 -1.05 12.45
CA HIS A 171 -22.57 -1.47 13.00
C HIS A 171 -23.51 -2.05 11.94
N LYS A 172 -23.54 -1.47 10.73
CA LYS A 172 -24.33 -2.00 9.61
C LYS A 172 -23.86 -3.40 9.21
N ILE A 173 -22.54 -3.60 9.11
CA ILE A 173 -21.94 -4.90 8.79
C ILE A 173 -22.30 -5.94 9.85
N ILE A 174 -22.10 -5.63 11.14
CA ILE A 174 -22.41 -6.55 12.25
C ILE A 174 -23.91 -6.87 12.30
N PHE A 175 -24.78 -5.88 12.04
CA PHE A 175 -26.21 -6.11 11.98
C PHE A 175 -26.57 -7.06 10.82
N ALA A 176 -26.04 -6.82 9.63
CA ALA A 176 -26.27 -7.66 8.46
C ALA A 176 -25.74 -9.09 8.67
N GLU A 177 -24.53 -9.26 9.20
CA GLU A 177 -23.95 -10.58 9.47
C GLU A 177 -24.80 -11.41 10.45
N LYS A 178 -25.39 -10.77 11.46
CA LYS A 178 -26.27 -11.44 12.45
C LYS A 178 -27.66 -11.81 11.92
N HIS A 179 -28.11 -11.21 10.82
CA HIS A 179 -29.48 -11.37 10.32
C HIS A 179 -29.55 -11.89 8.87
N ASN A 180 -28.41 -12.05 8.19
CA ASN A 180 -28.29 -12.57 6.81
C ASN A 180 -27.31 -13.77 6.70
N ILE A 181 -27.32 -14.65 7.70
CA ILE A 181 -26.98 -16.07 7.57
C ILE A 181 -28.23 -16.87 7.96
#